data_AF-A0A4Y2WK79-F1
#
_entry.id   AF-A0A4Y2WK79-F1
#
_cell.length_a   1.000
_cell.length_b   1.000
_cell.length_c   1.000
_cell.angle_alpha   90.00
_cell.angle_beta   90.00
_cell.angle_gamma   90.00
#
_symmetry.space_group_name_H-M   'P 1'
#
loop_
_entity.id
_entity.type
_entity.pdbx_description
1 polymer ?
#
loop_
_entity_poly.entity_id
_entity_poly.type
_entity_poly.pdbx_seq_one_letter_code
_entity_poly.pdbx_strand_id
1 'polypeptide(L)'
;MTSVYAQMEINHAFDPILEVLPEVTFKDDSTKLRSPLILEALLPESPASFYRYTGTLTTPPCDEAVWHVLRTTTCLGRHQVRTVTNFMYFDRLPGPDSHISHPPPSQKDYI
;
A
#
# COMPACT_ATOMS: atom_id res chain seq x y z
N MET A 1 -16.06 3.56 21.83
CA MET A 1 -14.92 4.38 22.29
C MET A 1 -13.59 3.68 21.96
N THR A 2 -13.32 3.39 20.68
CA THR A 2 -12.15 2.55 20.29
C THR A 2 -11.33 3.12 19.12
N SER A 3 -11.69 4.30 18.61
CA SER A 3 -11.14 4.82 17.34
C SER A 3 -9.72 5.40 17.47
N VAL A 4 -9.33 5.93 18.64
CA VAL A 4 -8.06 6.66 18.80
C VAL A 4 -6.87 5.75 19.12
N TYR A 5 -7.10 4.60 19.76
CA TYR A 5 -6.01 3.70 20.18
C TYR A 5 -5.49 2.82 19.05
N ALA A 6 -6.33 2.47 18.07
CA ALA A 6 -5.95 1.63 16.92
C ALA A 6 -4.86 2.25 16.02
N GLN A 7 -4.66 3.57 16.08
CA GLN A 7 -3.64 4.29 15.29
C GLN A 7 -2.24 4.29 15.95
N MET A 8 -2.14 3.86 17.21
CA MET A 8 -0.87 3.71 17.94
C MET A 8 -0.36 2.26 17.97
N GLU A 9 -1.18 1.31 17.56
CA GLU A 9 -0.83 -0.12 17.59
C GLU A 9 0.02 -0.50 16.36
N ILE A 10 1.09 -1.26 16.60
CA ILE A 10 1.98 -1.75 15.56
C ILE A 10 1.30 -2.93 14.87
N ASN A 11 1.23 -2.90 13.55
CA ASN A 11 0.74 -4.02 12.77
C ASN A 11 1.91 -4.90 12.32
N HIS A 12 2.20 -5.93 13.10
CA HIS A 12 3.32 -6.84 12.85
C HIS A 12 3.19 -7.66 11.55
N ALA A 13 2.00 -7.74 10.94
CA ALA A 13 1.84 -8.42 9.66
C ALA A 13 2.64 -7.77 8.53
N PHE A 14 2.98 -6.48 8.67
CA PHE A 14 3.76 -5.73 7.67
C PHE A 14 5.27 -5.74 7.95
N ASP A 15 5.73 -6.24 9.09
CA ASP A 15 7.15 -6.26 9.45
C ASP A 15 8.03 -6.92 8.37
N PRO A 16 7.66 -8.07 7.76
CA PRO A 16 8.47 -8.68 6.70
C PRO A 16 8.77 -7.75 5.52
N ILE A 17 7.85 -6.83 5.20
CA ILE A 17 8.00 -5.84 4.13
C ILE A 17 8.80 -4.63 4.64
N LEU A 18 8.45 -4.10 5.81
CA LEU A 18 9.05 -2.88 6.36
C LEU A 18 10.54 -3.05 6.67
N GLU A 19 10.96 -4.23 7.11
CA GLU A 19 12.36 -4.54 7.43
C GLU A 19 13.28 -4.47 6.22
N VAL A 20 12.77 -4.75 5.01
CA VAL A 20 13.57 -4.82 3.79
C VAL A 20 13.53 -3.56 2.93
N LEU A 21 12.64 -2.60 3.24
CA LEU A 21 12.55 -1.32 2.51
C LEU A 21 13.89 -0.59 2.35
N PRO A 22 14.81 -0.54 3.35
CA PRO A 22 16.10 0.12 3.18
C PRO A 22 17.01 -0.52 2.12
N GLU A 23 16.75 -1.76 1.72
CA GLU A 23 17.57 -2.48 0.73
C GLU A 23 17.12 -2.24 -0.72
N VAL A 24 15.93 -1.66 -0.91
CA VAL A 24 15.32 -1.41 -2.23
C VAL A 24 15.10 0.08 -2.43
N THR A 25 16.16 0.86 -2.23
CA THR A 25 16.08 2.33 -2.15
C THR A 25 15.91 2.98 -3.51
N PHE A 26 16.30 2.32 -4.60
CA PHE A 26 16.19 2.85 -5.94
C PHE A 26 15.32 1.98 -6.83
N LYS A 27 14.83 2.58 -7.91
CA LYS A 27 14.11 1.86 -8.96
C LYS A 27 14.95 0.69 -9.46
N ASP A 28 14.28 -0.44 -9.69
CA ASP A 28 14.84 -1.70 -10.20
C ASP A 28 15.71 -2.48 -9.18
N ASP A 29 15.89 -1.95 -7.96
CA ASP A 29 16.42 -2.76 -6.85
C ASP A 29 15.48 -3.90 -6.49
N SER A 30 16.04 -5.01 -6.01
CA SER A 30 15.27 -6.14 -5.51
C SER A 30 15.94 -6.80 -4.32
N THR A 31 15.14 -7.34 -3.41
CA THR A 31 15.61 -8.10 -2.25
C THR A 31 14.66 -9.25 -1.94
N LYS A 32 15.08 -10.16 -1.04
CA LYS A 32 14.26 -11.26 -0.54
C LYS A 32 13.75 -10.91 0.85
N LEU A 33 12.50 -11.29 1.13
CA LEU A 33 11.96 -11.18 2.48
C LEU A 33 12.79 -12.04 3.44
N ARG A 34 13.06 -11.49 4.63
CA ARG A 34 13.83 -12.14 5.69
C ARG A 34 13.01 -13.19 6.45
N SER A 35 11.68 -13.06 6.40
CA SER A 35 10.71 -13.94 7.03
C SER A 35 9.50 -14.16 6.10
N PRO A 36 8.70 -15.23 6.31
CA PRO A 36 7.50 -15.48 5.51
C PRO A 36 6.46 -14.37 5.64
N LEU A 37 5.87 -13.97 4.52
CA LEU A 37 4.71 -13.06 4.49
C LEU A 37 3.41 -13.87 4.53
N ILE A 38 2.63 -13.70 5.59
CA ILE A 38 1.30 -14.31 5.71
C ILE A 38 0.27 -13.35 5.10
N LEU A 39 -0.23 -13.66 3.91
CA LEU A 39 -1.08 -12.75 3.12
C LEU A 39 -2.41 -12.47 3.81
N GLU A 40 -2.99 -13.45 4.49
CA GLU A 40 -4.25 -13.32 5.21
C GLU A 40 -4.15 -12.31 6.35
N ALA A 41 -2.98 -12.19 6.99
CA ALA A 41 -2.74 -11.27 8.08
C ALA A 41 -2.65 -9.79 7.63
N LEU A 42 -2.54 -9.55 6.31
CA LEU A 42 -2.59 -8.19 5.74
C LEU A 42 -4.02 -7.68 5.56
N LEU A 43 -4.99 -8.59 5.56
CA LEU A 43 -6.39 -8.29 5.34
C LEU A 43 -7.07 -7.84 6.65
N PRO A 44 -8.13 -7.03 6.56
CA PRO A 44 -8.95 -6.69 7.72
C PRO A 44 -9.74 -7.93 8.19
N GLU A 45 -10.29 -7.88 9.41
CA GLU A 45 -11.04 -8.99 10.01
C GLU A 45 -12.25 -9.46 9.18
N SER A 46 -12.83 -8.58 8.37
CA SER A 46 -14.00 -8.88 7.53
C SER A 46 -13.73 -8.59 6.04
N PRO A 47 -12.92 -9.42 5.36
CA PRO A 47 -12.57 -9.21 3.96
C PRO A 47 -13.72 -9.57 3.01
N ALA A 48 -14.74 -10.29 3.50
CA ALA A 48 -15.94 -10.63 2.73
C ALA A 48 -16.85 -9.40 2.48
N SER A 49 -16.66 -8.31 3.22
CA SER A 49 -17.40 -7.06 3.01
C SER A 49 -16.60 -6.14 2.09
N PHE A 50 -17.06 -5.99 0.84
CA PHE A 50 -16.38 -5.17 -0.17
C PHE A 50 -17.37 -4.50 -1.13
N TYR A 51 -16.87 -3.50 -1.85
CA TYR A 51 -17.51 -2.92 -3.03
C TYR A 51 -16.86 -3.51 -4.28
N ARG A 52 -17.67 -3.87 -5.27
CA ARG A 52 -17.19 -4.42 -6.55
C ARG A 52 -17.66 -3.56 -7.70
N TYR A 53 -16.74 -3.23 -8.60
CA TYR A 53 -17.04 -2.50 -9.82
C TYR A 53 -16.14 -2.93 -10.97
N THR A 54 -16.66 -2.79 -12.19
CA THR A 54 -15.86 -2.88 -13.42
C THR A 54 -15.26 -1.51 -13.69
N GLY A 55 -13.94 -1.45 -13.85
CA GLY A 55 -13.19 -0.22 -14.09
C GLY A 55 -11.98 -0.48 -14.97
N THR A 56 -10.92 0.31 -14.78
CA THR A 56 -9.66 0.19 -15.51
C THR A 56 -8.48 0.02 -14.56
N LEU A 57 -7.34 -0.45 -15.07
CA LEU A 57 -6.08 -0.44 -14.34
C LEU A 57 -5.69 1.00 -13.99
N THR A 58 -5.16 1.19 -12.78
CA THR A 58 -4.72 2.50 -12.28
C THR A 58 -3.32 2.92 -12.77
N THR A 59 -2.73 2.11 -13.65
CA THR A 59 -1.46 2.36 -14.33
C THR A 59 -1.64 2.16 -15.83
N PRO A 60 -1.01 2.99 -16.68
CA PRO A 60 -0.98 2.76 -18.12
C PRO A 60 -0.58 1.32 -18.47
N PRO A 61 -1.21 0.68 -19.46
CA PRO A 61 -2.11 1.26 -20.47
C PRO A 61 -3.59 1.42 -20.08
N CYS A 62 -3.94 1.29 -18.79
CA CYS A 62 -5.30 1.50 -18.27
C CYS A 62 -6.35 0.51 -18.84
N ASP A 63 -5.97 -0.76 -19.01
CA ASP A 63 -6.86 -1.82 -19.51
C ASP A 63 -8.06 -2.07 -18.58
N GLU A 64 -9.13 -2.68 -19.10
CA GLU A 64 -10.32 -3.04 -18.29
C GLU A 64 -9.98 -4.05 -17.19
N ALA A 65 -10.55 -3.84 -16.00
CA ALA A 65 -10.34 -4.67 -14.82
C ALA A 65 -11.57 -4.70 -13.89
N VAL A 66 -11.63 -5.71 -13.02
CA VAL A 66 -12.65 -5.80 -11.95
C VAL A 66 -12.00 -5.53 -10.60
N TRP A 67 -12.46 -4.50 -9.91
CA TRP A 67 -11.93 -4.09 -8.62
C TRP A 67 -12.80 -4.62 -7.47
N HIS A 68 -12.13 -5.01 -6.38
CA HIS A 68 -12.74 -5.35 -5.10
C HIS A 68 -12.12 -4.46 -4.02
N VAL A 69 -12.88 -3.47 -3.54
CA VAL A 69 -12.43 -2.53 -2.50
C VAL A 69 -13.05 -2.96 -1.16
N LEU A 70 -12.22 -3.41 -0.23
CA LEU A 70 -12.68 -3.88 1.07
C LEU A 70 -13.32 -2.72 1.86
N ARG A 71 -14.46 -2.98 2.51
CA ARG A 71 -15.22 -1.98 3.26
C ARG A 71 -14.49 -1.56 4.55
N THR A 72 -13.72 -2.47 5.12
CA THR A 72 -12.94 -2.24 6.34
C THR A 72 -11.47 -2.07 5.98
N THR A 73 -10.77 -1.22 6.74
CA THR A 73 -9.36 -0.91 6.52
C THR A 73 -8.48 -1.67 7.49
N THR A 74 -7.33 -2.14 7.02
CA THR A 74 -6.23 -2.57 7.89
C THR A 74 -5.45 -1.35 8.34
N CYS A 75 -5.27 -1.19 9.65
CA CYS A 75 -4.51 -0.07 10.21
C CYS A 75 -3.01 -0.39 10.26
N LEU A 76 -2.20 0.65 10.09
CA LEU A 76 -0.77 0.64 10.39
C LEU A 76 -0.50 1.61 11.54
N GLY A 77 0.45 1.26 12.39
CA GLY A 77 0.90 2.17 13.44
C GLY A 77 1.54 3.42 12.84
N ARG A 78 1.42 4.56 13.53
CA ARG A 78 1.94 5.85 13.05
C ARG A 78 3.41 5.81 12.61
N HIS A 79 4.25 5.06 13.31
CA HIS A 79 5.67 4.89 12.94
C HIS A 79 5.83 4.11 11.64
N GLN A 80 5.05 3.04 11.43
CA GLN A 80 5.07 2.25 10.20
C GLN A 80 4.62 3.08 9.00
N VAL A 81 3.56 3.88 9.14
CA VAL A 81 3.12 4.83 8.10
C VAL A 81 4.24 5.80 7.72
N ARG A 82 4.94 6.33 8.73
CA ARG A 82 6.07 7.24 8.50
C ARG A 82 7.24 6.56 7.80
N THR A 83 7.55 5.30 8.11
CA THR A 83 8.58 4.51 7.41
C THR A 83 8.28 4.43 5.91
N VAL A 84 7.06 3.98 5.55
CA VAL A 84 6.64 3.86 4.14
C VAL A 84 6.62 5.21 3.44
N THR A 85 6.08 6.22 4.11
CA THR A 85 5.95 7.57 3.55
C THR A 85 7.33 8.19 3.29
N ASN A 86 8.27 8.06 4.23
CA ASN A 86 9.65 8.55 4.06
C ASN A 86 10.37 7.83 2.91
N PHE A 87 10.19 6.53 2.79
CA PHE A 87 10.71 5.75 1.66
C PHE A 87 10.21 6.30 0.32
N MET A 88 8.89 6.49 0.16
CA MET A 88 8.31 7.08 -1.05
C MET A 88 8.75 8.54 -1.33
N TYR A 89 9.20 9.27 -0.32
CA TYR A 89 9.77 10.60 -0.48
C TYR A 89 11.25 10.58 -0.84
N PHE A 90 11.99 9.53 -0.46
CA PHE A 90 13.41 9.37 -0.79
C PHE A 90 13.61 9.16 -2.31
N ASP A 91 12.73 8.39 -2.94
CA ASP A 91 12.63 8.25 -4.41
C ASP A 91 12.37 9.57 -5.14
N ARG A 92 11.91 10.62 -4.43
CA ARG A 92 11.67 11.95 -5.03
C ARG A 92 12.91 12.84 -5.08
N LEU A 93 14.06 12.38 -4.60
CA LEU A 93 15.30 13.09 -4.86
C LEU A 93 15.64 12.92 -6.35
N PRO A 94 15.93 14.02 -7.08
CA PRO A 94 16.01 13.99 -8.53
C PRO A 94 17.22 13.15 -8.99
N GLY A 95 16.95 11.90 -9.37
CA GLY A 95 17.77 11.12 -10.30
C GLY A 95 17.35 11.42 -11.75
N PRO A 96 18.19 11.11 -12.74
CA PRO A 96 17.96 11.47 -14.15
C PRO A 96 16.65 10.93 -14.76
N ASP A 97 15.98 9.95 -14.12
CA ASP A 97 14.80 9.25 -14.66
C ASP A 97 13.57 9.23 -13.72
N SER A 98 13.33 10.29 -12.94
CA SER A 98 12.20 10.32 -11.98
C SER A 98 10.82 10.50 -12.65
N HIS A 99 10.31 9.48 -13.33
CA HIS A 99 8.88 9.37 -13.68
C HIS A 99 8.12 8.76 -12.50
N ILE A 100 7.63 9.62 -11.60
CA ILE A 100 6.87 9.18 -10.43
C ILE A 100 5.40 9.01 -10.82
N SER A 101 4.88 7.79 -10.70
CA SER A 101 3.44 7.53 -10.78
C SER A 101 2.78 8.02 -9.49
N HIS A 102 2.12 9.18 -9.55
CA HIS A 102 1.14 9.54 -8.53
C HIS A 102 0.00 8.50 -8.55
N PRO A 103 -0.63 8.18 -7.40
CA PRO A 103 -1.91 7.50 -7.44
C PRO A 103 -2.85 8.33 -8.34
N PRO A 104 -3.54 7.71 -9.30
CA PRO A 104 -4.41 8.46 -10.20
C PRO A 104 -5.44 9.23 -9.38
N PRO A 105 -5.84 10.44 -9.82
CA PRO A 105 -6.94 11.14 -9.18
C PRO A 105 -8.17 10.24 -9.16
N SER A 106 -9.01 10.38 -8.13
CA SER A 106 -10.30 9.70 -8.09
C SER A 106 -11.02 9.95 -9.42
N GLN A 107 -11.28 8.88 -10.17
CA GLN A 107 -12.12 8.97 -11.34
C GLN A 107 -13.51 9.39 -10.86
N LYS A 108 -14.08 10.45 -11.46
CA LYS A 108 -15.39 10.96 -11.06
C LYS A 108 -16.39 9.81 -11.09
N ASP A 109 -17.09 9.65 -9.98
CA ASP A 109 -18.03 8.55 -9.71
C ASP A 109 -18.96 8.32 -10.91
N TYR A 110 -18.81 7.17 -11.58
CA TYR A 110 -19.85 6.68 -12.48
C TYR A 110 -20.88 5.96 -11.61
N ILE A 111 -21.81 6.74 -11.07
CA ILE A 111 -23.11 6.26 -10.56
C ILE A 111 -24.17 6.69 -11.56
#